data_AF-A0A434PSG7-F1
#
_entry.id   AF-A0A434PSG7-F1
#
_cell.length_a   1.000
_cell.length_b   1.000
_cell.length_c   1.000
_cell.angle_alpha   90.00
_cell.angle_beta   90.00
_cell.angle_gamma   90.00
#
_symmetry.space_group_name_H-M   'P 1'
#
loop_
_entity.id
_entity.type
_entity.pdbx_description
1 polymer ?
#
loop_
_entity_poly.entity_id
_entity_poly.type
_entity_poly.pdbx_seq_one_letter_code
_entity_poly.pdbx_strand_id
1 'polypeptide(L)' 'MRLKIIGSAAGGGFPQWNCNHRLSRAARTGMAGVH' A
#
# COMPACT_ATOMS: atom_id res chain seq x y z
N MET A 1 18.72 -10.91 17.67
CA MET A 1 18.51 -10.87 16.21
C MET A 1 17.72 -9.59 15.86
N ARG A 2 18.09 -8.85 14.82
CA ARG A 2 17.39 -7.62 14.37
C ARG A 2 17.08 -7.75 12.88
N LEU A 3 15.83 -7.52 12.48
CA LEU A 3 15.37 -7.60 11.09
C LEU A 3 14.75 -6.27 10.66
N LYS A 4 15.01 -5.83 9.43
CA LYS A 4 14.40 -4.63 8.83
C LYS A 4 13.54 -5.06 7.65
N ILE A 5 12.24 -4.82 7.75
CA ILE A 5 11.31 -4.99 6.62
C ILE A 5 11.37 -3.71 5.78
N ILE A 6 11.79 -3.84 4.53
CA ILE A 6 11.87 -2.74 3.56
C ILE A 6 10.62 -2.64 2.65
N GLY A 7 9.78 -3.69 2.65
CA GLY A 7 8.53 -3.75 1.92
C GLY A 7 7.82 -5.08 2.18
N SER A 8 6.48 -5.03 2.26
CA SER A 8 5.63 -6.19 2.56
C SER A 8 4.49 -6.39 1.55
N ALA A 9 4.39 -5.52 0.54
CA ALA A 9 3.36 -5.62 -0.47
C ALA A 9 3.64 -6.78 -1.45
N ALA A 10 2.57 -7.37 -1.98
CA ALA A 10 2.66 -8.31 -3.09
C ALA A 10 3.07 -7.59 -4.39
N GLY A 11 3.18 -8.36 -5.49
CA GLY A 11 3.49 -7.83 -6.81
C GLY A 11 2.58 -6.67 -7.20
N GLY A 12 3.18 -5.57 -7.66
CA GLY A 12 2.48 -4.33 -8.01
C GLY A 12 2.40 -3.27 -6.90
N GLY A 13 2.71 -3.64 -5.66
CA GLY A 13 2.76 -2.72 -4.53
C GLY A 13 1.37 -2.30 -4.01
N PHE A 14 1.39 -1.49 -2.95
CA PHE A 14 0.20 -0.83 -2.43
C PHE A 14 0.52 0.65 -2.13
N PRO A 15 -0.33 1.61 -2.58
CA PRO A 15 -1.38 1.42 -3.57
C PRO A 15 -0.80 1.08 -4.95
N GLN A 16 -1.40 0.11 -5.65
CA GLN A 16 -0.96 -0.24 -7.00
C GLN A 16 -1.30 0.90 -7.98
N TRP A 17 -0.33 1.25 -8.84
CA TRP A 17 -0.37 2.46 -9.66
C TRP A 17 -1.57 2.54 -10.63
N ASN A 18 -2.01 1.41 -11.19
CA ASN A 18 -3.10 1.32 -12.16
C ASN A 18 -4.42 0.76 -11.59
N CYS A 19 -4.46 0.39 -10.30
CA CYS A 19 -5.64 -0.21 -9.69
C CYS A 19 -6.44 0.86 -8.95
N ASN A 20 -7.74 1.02 -9.25
CA ASN A 20 -8.61 1.99 -8.57
C ASN A 20 -9.64 1.36 -7.61
N HIS A 21 -9.35 0.15 -7.10
CA HIS A 21 -10.18 -0.50 -6.08
C HIS A 21 -10.19 0.31 -4.76
N ARG A 22 -11.16 0.02 -3.89
CA ARG A 22 -11.50 0.80 -2.68
C ARG A 22 -10.27 1.23 -1.86
N LEU A 23 -9.36 0.30 -1.57
CA LEU A 23 -8.18 0.55 -0.75
C LEU A 23 -7.11 1.39 -1.47
N SER A 24 -6.81 1.11 -2.74
CA SER A 24 -5.88 1.93 -3.53
C SER A 24 -6.38 3.36 -3.70
N ARG A 25 -7.70 3.53 -3.86
CA ARG A 25 -8.33 4.84 -3.87
C ARG A 25 -8.21 5.53 -2.52
N ALA A 26 -8.55 4.85 -1.42
CA ALA A 26 -8.47 5.38 -0.07
C ALA A 26 -7.04 5.83 0.32
N ALA A 27 -6.02 5.02 -0.04
CA ALA A 27 -4.61 5.36 0.17
C ALA A 27 -4.24 6.64 -0.60
N ARG A 28 -4.65 6.76 -1.86
CA ARG A 28 -4.40 7.95 -2.69
C ARG A 28 -5.14 9.20 -2.21
N THR A 29 -6.33 9.05 -1.62
CA THR A 29 -7.08 10.17 -1.03
C THR A 29 -6.61 10.53 0.38
N GLY A 30 -5.58 9.86 0.92
CA GLY A 30 -5.03 10.17 2.24
C GLY A 30 -5.89 9.68 3.41
N MET A 31 -6.66 8.61 3.23
CA MET A 31 -7.48 8.04 4.31
C MET A 31 -6.59 7.50 5.43
N ALA A 32 -6.87 7.91 6.67
CA ALA A 32 -6.13 7.45 7.83
C ALA A 32 -6.20 5.91 7.97
N GLY A 33 -5.06 5.30 8.33
CA GLY A 33 -4.94 3.85 8.53
C GLY A 33 -4.89 3.01 7.24
N VAL A 34 -4.79 3.63 6.06
CA VAL A 34 -4.69 2.92 4.77
C VAL A 34 -3.33 3.22 4.12
N HIS A 35 -2.39 2.28 4.23
CA HIS A 35 -1.02 2.35 3.69
C HIS A 35 -0.44 0.97 3.48
#